data_AF-A0A0J1FXF7-F1
#
_entry.id   AF-A0A0J1FXF7-F1
#
_cell.length_a   1.000
_cell.length_b   1.000
_cell.length_c   1.000
_cell.angle_alpha   90.00
_cell.angle_beta   90.00
_cell.angle_gamma   90.00
#
_symmetry.space_group_name_H-M   'P 1'
#
loop_
_entity.id
_entity.type
_entity.pdbx_description
1 polymer ?
#
loop_
_entity_poly.entity_id
_entity_poly.type
_entity_poly.pdbx_seq_one_letter_code
_entity_poly.pdbx_strand_id
1 'polypeptide(L)'
;MATRKITDLTQATTASDADLMVIQDTSKTKKITFSTLLTSIKSKLGVGTAANLNTTSKEIVGAINEINTNLATTYNYDKMYNLWYSSGNVITDKVGKILIVTIALQAKSPLPLNVWHKLIALPAGSRPAHTFYGNYDNGTYNTTIKVEANGDVLVLSGKAIAANEWLVGSVSIAC
;
A
#
# COMPACT_ATOMS: atom_id res chain seq x y z
N MET A 1 -46.68 -12.20 40.92
CA MET A 1 -46.12 -10.89 40.49
C MET A 1 -47.22 -10.09 39.81
N ALA A 2 -47.28 -8.78 40.05
CA ALA A 2 -48.25 -7.91 39.38
C ALA A 2 -47.82 -7.65 37.92
N THR A 3 -48.78 -7.65 37.00
CA THR A 3 -48.58 -7.22 35.61
C THR A 3 -48.32 -5.72 35.57
N ARG A 4 -47.23 -5.28 34.93
CA ARG A 4 -46.91 -3.86 34.70
C ARG A 4 -47.09 -3.53 33.22
N LYS A 5 -47.63 -2.35 32.89
CA LYS A 5 -47.70 -1.87 31.50
C LYS A 5 -46.34 -1.28 31.10
N ILE A 6 -46.05 -1.26 29.80
CA ILE A 6 -44.80 -0.67 29.27
C ILE A 6 -44.70 0.82 29.62
N THR A 7 -45.83 1.53 29.65
CA THR A 7 -45.93 2.95 30.04
C THR A 7 -45.52 3.22 31.48
N ASP A 8 -45.54 2.19 32.33
CA ASP A 8 -45.26 2.31 33.76
C ASP A 8 -43.78 2.01 34.08
N LEU A 9 -42.95 1.82 33.05
CA LEU A 9 -41.52 1.59 33.16
C LEU A 9 -40.79 2.94 33.15
N THR A 10 -39.81 3.08 34.03
CA THR A 10 -38.91 4.24 34.04
C THR A 10 -37.98 4.21 32.85
N GLN A 11 -37.73 5.35 32.22
CA GLN A 11 -36.76 5.46 31.13
C GLN A 11 -35.34 5.19 31.65
N ALA A 12 -34.62 4.28 30.99
CA ALA A 12 -33.18 4.13 31.18
C ALA A 12 -32.43 5.25 30.44
N THR A 13 -31.44 5.87 31.10
CA THR A 13 -30.58 6.91 30.51
C THR A 13 -29.22 6.39 30.05
N THR A 14 -28.92 5.13 30.37
CA THR A 14 -27.73 4.40 29.92
C THR A 14 -28.15 3.02 29.44
N ALA A 15 -27.44 2.48 28.45
CA ALA A 15 -27.71 1.15 27.90
C ALA A 15 -26.75 0.11 28.47
N SER A 16 -27.29 -1.05 28.83
CA SER A 16 -26.57 -2.25 29.24
C SER A 16 -26.79 -3.37 28.21
N ASP A 17 -25.80 -4.25 28.04
CA ASP A 17 -25.91 -5.41 27.16
C ASP A 17 -27.08 -6.35 27.51
N ALA A 18 -27.48 -6.36 28.79
CA ALA A 18 -28.60 -7.12 29.30
C ALA A 18 -29.97 -6.44 29.12
N ASP A 19 -30.00 -5.18 28.70
CA ASP A 19 -31.24 -4.44 28.52
C ASP A 19 -32.12 -5.10 27.47
N LEU A 20 -33.43 -5.09 27.74
CA LEU A 20 -34.43 -5.72 26.89
C LEU A 20 -35.11 -4.67 26.02
N MET A 21 -34.95 -4.80 24.72
CA MET A 21 -35.70 -4.06 23.72
C MET A 21 -36.93 -4.85 23.30
N VAL A 22 -38.08 -4.19 23.26
CA VAL A 22 -39.33 -4.78 22.79
C VAL A 22 -39.42 -4.59 21.28
N ILE A 23 -39.73 -5.68 20.56
CA ILE A 23 -39.93 -5.66 19.12
C ILE A 23 -41.36 -6.10 18.85
N GLN A 24 -42.08 -5.28 18.08
CA GLN A 24 -43.36 -5.65 17.49
C GLN A 24 -43.11 -6.24 16.11
N ASP A 25 -43.31 -7.55 15.95
CA ASP A 25 -43.42 -8.18 14.64
C ASP A 25 -44.90 -8.30 14.25
N THR A 26 -45.18 -8.46 12.97
CA THR A 26 -46.51 -8.68 12.37
C THR A 26 -47.32 -9.79 13.05
N SER A 27 -46.65 -10.75 13.68
CA SER A 27 -47.29 -11.92 14.32
C SER A 27 -47.28 -11.90 15.85
N LYS A 28 -46.25 -11.33 16.49
CA LYS A 28 -46.05 -11.38 17.95
C LYS A 28 -45.18 -10.24 18.45
N THR A 29 -45.46 -9.78 19.66
CA THR A 29 -44.53 -8.95 20.44
C THR A 29 -43.49 -9.85 21.09
N LYS A 30 -42.21 -9.55 20.88
CA LYS A 30 -41.06 -10.30 21.40
C LYS A 30 -40.10 -9.34 22.11
N LYS A 31 -39.13 -9.91 22.84
CA LYS A 31 -38.01 -9.15 23.43
C LYS A 31 -36.67 -9.65 22.88
N ILE A 32 -35.72 -8.74 22.74
CA ILE A 32 -34.33 -9.03 22.39
C ILE A 32 -33.42 -8.32 23.40
N THR A 33 -32.23 -8.85 23.67
CA THR A 33 -31.23 -8.11 24.44
C THR A 33 -30.51 -7.09 23.54
N PHE A 34 -30.05 -5.99 24.12
CA PHE A 34 -29.24 -4.99 23.41
C PHE A 34 -28.01 -5.63 22.74
N SER A 35 -27.32 -6.53 23.45
CA SER A 35 -26.16 -7.27 22.91
C SER A 35 -26.51 -8.11 21.67
N THR A 36 -27.68 -8.78 21.66
CA THR A 36 -28.09 -9.61 20.51
C THR A 36 -28.48 -8.75 19.31
N LEU A 37 -29.13 -7.60 19.55
CA LEU A 37 -29.42 -6.64 18.48
C LEU A 37 -28.14 -6.08 17.88
N LEU A 38 -27.19 -5.64 18.71
CA LEU A 38 -25.90 -5.10 18.28
C LEU A 38 -25.12 -6.12 17.45
N THR A 39 -25.09 -7.37 17.89
CA THR A 39 -24.45 -8.48 17.16
C THR A 39 -25.09 -8.69 15.79
N SER A 40 -26.42 -8.66 15.71
CA SER A 40 -27.16 -8.81 14.46
C SER A 40 -26.90 -7.65 13.49
N ILE A 41 -26.82 -6.41 14.00
CA ILE A 41 -26.48 -5.23 13.20
C ILE A 41 -25.05 -5.34 12.67
N LYS A 42 -24.08 -5.68 13.52
CA LYS A 42 -22.68 -5.89 13.13
C LYS A 42 -22.56 -6.95 12.03
N SER A 43 -23.27 -8.07 12.17
CA SER A 43 -23.30 -9.13 11.16
C SER A 43 -23.90 -8.66 9.83
N LYS A 44 -25.06 -7.98 9.84
CA LYS A 44 -25.71 -7.49 8.61
C LYS A 44 -24.90 -6.43 7.88
N LEU A 45 -24.22 -5.55 8.61
CA LEU A 45 -23.42 -4.47 8.05
C LEU A 45 -21.96 -4.88 7.79
N GLY A 46 -21.54 -6.08 8.19
CA GLY A 46 -20.14 -6.52 8.13
C GLY A 46 -19.19 -5.69 9.01
N VAL A 47 -19.71 -5.01 10.04
CA VAL A 47 -18.94 -4.13 10.92
C VAL A 47 -18.29 -4.96 12.02
N GLY A 48 -16.96 -4.87 12.14
CA GLY A 48 -16.19 -5.59 13.15
C GLY A 48 -15.76 -7.01 12.76
N THR A 49 -16.09 -7.47 11.55
CA THR A 49 -15.51 -8.70 10.98
C THR A 49 -14.19 -8.38 10.29
N ALA A 50 -13.15 -8.25 11.11
CA ALA A 50 -11.74 -8.39 10.75
C ALA A 50 -11.49 -9.41 9.62
N ALA A 51 -12.22 -10.54 9.62
CA ALA A 51 -12.16 -11.58 8.60
C ALA A 51 -12.41 -11.12 7.15
N ASN A 52 -13.17 -10.04 6.94
CA ASN A 52 -13.47 -9.51 5.60
C ASN A 52 -12.36 -8.61 5.04
N LEU A 53 -11.34 -8.27 5.83
CA LEU A 53 -10.19 -7.54 5.32
C LEU A 53 -9.45 -8.45 4.33
N ASN A 54 -9.18 -7.96 3.11
CA ASN A 54 -8.37 -8.67 2.13
C ASN A 54 -6.86 -8.45 2.39
N THR A 55 -6.46 -8.66 3.64
CA THR A 55 -5.09 -8.53 4.15
C THR A 55 -4.75 -9.80 4.94
N THR A 56 -3.48 -10.11 5.07
CA THR A 56 -2.97 -11.19 5.92
C THR A 56 -3.30 -10.91 7.38
N SER A 57 -3.05 -9.69 7.85
CA SER A 57 -3.49 -9.26 9.18
C SER A 57 -4.99 -8.97 9.18
N LYS A 58 -5.74 -9.53 10.13
CA LYS A 58 -7.15 -9.20 10.35
C LYS A 58 -7.35 -8.13 11.43
N GLU A 59 -6.28 -7.71 12.10
CA GLU A 59 -6.31 -6.53 12.98
C GLU A 59 -6.22 -5.25 12.17
N ILE A 60 -6.96 -4.20 12.56
CA ILE A 60 -7.04 -2.93 11.83
C ILE A 60 -5.65 -2.32 11.60
N VAL A 61 -4.83 -2.21 12.65
CA VAL A 61 -3.49 -1.61 12.53
C VAL A 61 -2.58 -2.45 11.65
N GLY A 62 -2.58 -3.77 11.80
CA GLY A 62 -1.78 -4.65 10.94
C GLY A 62 -2.23 -4.61 9.47
N ALA A 63 -3.54 -4.55 9.22
CA ALA A 63 -4.10 -4.42 7.86
C ALA A 63 -3.74 -3.08 7.22
N ILE A 64 -3.76 -1.99 7.99
CA ILE A 64 -3.30 -0.66 7.54
C ILE A 64 -1.82 -0.70 7.21
N ASN A 65 -0.98 -1.31 8.06
CA ASN A 65 0.46 -1.41 7.81
C ASN A 65 0.77 -2.26 6.56
N GLU A 66 0.01 -3.34 6.35
CA GLU A 66 0.11 -4.17 5.15
C GLU A 66 -0.28 -3.36 3.89
N ILE A 67 -1.40 -2.64 3.91
CA ILE A 67 -1.82 -1.77 2.81
C ILE A 67 -0.77 -0.68 2.55
N ASN A 68 -0.27 0.00 3.58
CA ASN A 68 0.75 1.04 3.43
C ASN A 68 2.06 0.53 2.85
N THR A 69 2.40 -0.74 3.11
CA THR A 69 3.57 -1.41 2.51
C THR A 69 3.31 -1.79 1.05
N ASN A 70 2.05 -2.07 0.69
CA ASN A 70 1.62 -2.43 -0.65
C ASN A 70 1.32 -1.23 -1.56
N LEU A 71 1.08 -0.03 -1.01
CA LEU A 71 0.99 1.19 -1.81
C LEU A 71 2.35 1.50 -2.45
N ALA A 72 2.34 1.81 -3.76
CA ALA A 72 3.52 2.19 -4.51
C ALA A 72 4.37 3.21 -3.74
N THR A 73 5.64 2.87 -3.51
CA THR A 73 6.57 3.79 -2.85
C THR A 73 7.20 4.66 -3.93
N THR A 74 6.78 5.92 -4.00
CA THR A 74 7.44 6.91 -4.83
C THR A 74 8.65 7.46 -4.09
N TYR A 75 9.85 7.19 -4.60
CA TYR A 75 11.07 7.83 -4.11
C TYR A 75 11.28 9.12 -4.92
N ASN A 76 10.83 10.24 -4.35
CA ASN A 76 11.11 11.57 -4.90
C ASN A 76 12.63 11.84 -4.87
N TYR A 77 13.09 12.66 -5.82
CA TYR A 77 14.48 13.11 -5.97
C TYR A 77 15.23 13.39 -4.66
N ASP A 78 14.58 14.04 -3.68
CA ASP A 78 15.19 14.43 -2.40
C ASP A 78 15.70 13.25 -1.54
N LYS A 79 15.27 12.01 -1.84
CA LYS A 79 15.73 10.80 -1.15
C LYS A 79 16.77 10.01 -1.95
N MET A 80 17.16 10.48 -3.14
CA MET A 80 18.20 9.88 -3.95
C MET A 80 19.56 10.43 -3.48
N TYR A 81 20.48 9.55 -3.07
CA TYR A 81 21.86 9.95 -2.75
C TYR A 81 22.62 10.28 -4.05
N ASN A 82 22.25 11.37 -4.75
CA ASN A 82 22.66 11.55 -6.13
C ASN A 82 23.31 12.91 -6.42
N LEU A 83 24.54 12.85 -6.93
CA LEU A 83 25.34 14.02 -7.34
C LEU A 83 25.25 14.32 -8.86
N TRP A 84 24.65 13.42 -9.63
CA TRP A 84 24.68 13.38 -11.10
C TRP A 84 23.39 13.87 -11.77
N TYR A 85 22.26 13.87 -11.06
CA TYR A 85 20.97 14.33 -11.57
C TYR A 85 20.56 15.65 -10.92
N SER A 86 19.78 16.45 -11.63
CA SER A 86 19.27 17.76 -11.17
C SER A 86 17.78 17.72 -10.85
N SER A 87 17.06 16.77 -11.41
CA SER A 87 15.63 16.52 -11.17
C SER A 87 15.24 15.11 -11.61
N GLY A 88 14.01 14.70 -11.30
CA GLY A 88 13.45 13.42 -11.74
C GLY A 88 12.97 12.54 -10.59
N ASN A 89 12.57 11.31 -10.91
CA ASN A 89 12.07 10.37 -9.91
C ASN A 89 12.53 8.95 -10.20
N VAL A 90 12.64 8.16 -9.12
CA VAL A 90 12.66 6.69 -9.18
C VAL A 90 11.38 6.20 -8.52
N ILE A 91 10.56 5.50 -9.29
CA ILE A 91 9.28 4.98 -8.84
C ILE A 91 9.42 3.47 -8.71
N THR A 92 9.07 2.94 -7.55
CA THR A 92 9.03 1.50 -7.32
C THR A 92 7.60 1.09 -7.01
N ASP A 93 7.01 0.26 -7.85
CA ASP A 93 5.65 -0.23 -7.70
C ASP A 93 5.65 -1.76 -7.53
N LYS A 94 4.91 -2.26 -6.53
CA LYS A 94 4.84 -3.69 -6.24
C LYS A 94 3.45 -4.21 -6.60
N VAL A 95 3.37 -4.93 -7.71
CA VAL A 95 2.14 -5.55 -8.21
C VAL A 95 2.23 -7.07 -7.99
N GLY A 96 1.68 -7.53 -6.86
CA GLY A 96 1.77 -8.94 -6.46
C GLY A 96 3.22 -9.38 -6.22
N LYS A 97 3.70 -10.34 -7.01
CA LYS A 97 5.09 -10.85 -7.00
C LYS A 97 6.00 -10.13 -7.99
N ILE A 98 5.59 -8.97 -8.48
CA ILE A 98 6.38 -8.18 -9.44
C ILE A 98 6.70 -6.84 -8.79
N LEU A 99 7.98 -6.48 -8.80
CA LEU A 99 8.43 -5.12 -8.54
C LEU A 99 8.76 -4.45 -9.88
N ILE A 100 8.17 -3.30 -10.13
CA ILE A 100 8.45 -2.46 -11.28
C ILE A 100 9.29 -1.29 -10.79
N VAL A 101 10.44 -1.07 -11.40
CA VAL A 101 11.29 0.10 -11.15
C VAL A 101 11.29 0.96 -12.40
N THR A 102 10.79 2.18 -12.28
CA THR A 102 10.72 3.16 -13.38
C THR A 102 11.54 4.38 -13.01
N ILE A 103 12.30 4.89 -13.97
CA ILE A 103 13.11 6.09 -13.78
C ILE A 103 12.77 7.12 -14.85
N ALA A 104 12.82 8.38 -14.45
CA ALA A 104 12.91 9.53 -15.35
C ALA A 104 13.80 10.56 -14.66
N LEU A 105 15.04 10.69 -15.11
CA LEU A 105 16.10 11.45 -14.43
C LEU A 105 16.73 12.46 -15.38
N GLN A 106 16.82 13.71 -14.97
CA GLN A 106 17.50 14.73 -15.76
C GLN A 106 18.96 14.85 -15.33
N ALA A 107 19.90 14.69 -16.26
CA ALA A 107 21.32 14.82 -15.99
C ALA A 107 21.68 16.25 -15.56
N LYS A 108 22.39 16.41 -14.44
CA LYS A 108 22.88 17.70 -13.96
C LYS A 108 24.07 18.20 -14.79
N SER A 109 24.90 17.27 -15.24
CA SER A 109 26.08 17.47 -16.07
C SER A 109 26.17 16.31 -17.05
N PRO A 110 27.01 16.40 -18.11
CA PRO A 110 27.19 15.27 -19.00
C PRO A 110 27.59 14.01 -18.23
N LEU A 111 26.94 12.89 -18.53
CA LEU A 111 27.19 11.64 -17.82
C LEU A 111 28.27 10.84 -18.54
N PRO A 112 29.22 10.25 -17.80
CA PRO A 112 30.21 9.36 -18.38
C PRO A 112 29.53 8.09 -18.94
N LEU A 113 29.96 7.68 -20.13
CA LEU A 113 29.49 6.47 -20.78
C LEU A 113 29.88 5.23 -19.98
N ASN A 114 29.00 4.22 -19.92
CA ASN A 114 29.32 2.92 -19.32
C ASN A 114 29.67 2.94 -17.82
N VAL A 115 29.23 3.97 -17.09
CA VAL A 115 29.40 4.07 -15.64
C VAL A 115 28.06 3.84 -14.94
N TRP A 116 28.06 2.98 -13.92
CA TRP A 116 26.90 2.73 -13.08
C TRP A 116 26.74 3.81 -12.02
N HIS A 117 25.57 4.42 -11.96
CA HIS A 117 25.18 5.35 -10.91
C HIS A 117 24.15 4.70 -10.00
N LYS A 118 24.46 4.61 -8.71
CA LYS A 118 23.49 4.17 -7.69
C LYS A 118 22.43 5.25 -7.50
N LEU A 119 21.16 4.84 -7.56
CA LEU A 119 20.01 5.72 -7.44
C LEU A 119 19.41 5.65 -6.04
N ILE A 120 19.00 4.45 -5.63
CA ILE A 120 18.35 4.16 -4.34
C ILE A 120 18.78 2.78 -3.82
N ALA A 121 18.43 2.49 -2.57
CA ALA A 121 18.47 1.15 -2.01
C ALA A 121 17.04 0.74 -1.64
N LEU A 122 16.58 -0.39 -2.16
CA LEU A 122 15.26 -0.95 -1.86
C LEU A 122 15.20 -1.41 -0.39
N PRO A 123 14.03 -1.22 0.25
CA PRO A 123 13.79 -1.73 1.60
C PRO A 123 13.85 -3.25 1.60
N ALA A 124 14.21 -3.85 2.74
CA ALA A 124 14.48 -5.29 2.85
C ALA A 124 13.34 -6.18 2.31
N GLY A 125 12.07 -5.80 2.50
CA GLY A 125 10.89 -6.56 2.03
C GLY A 125 10.58 -6.47 0.53
N SER A 126 11.36 -5.68 -0.23
CA SER A 126 11.18 -5.49 -1.68
C SER A 126 12.44 -5.87 -2.48
N ARG A 127 13.45 -6.47 -1.84
CA ARG A 127 14.69 -6.85 -2.51
C ARG A 127 14.46 -8.13 -3.32
N PRO A 128 14.91 -8.18 -4.59
CA PRO A 128 14.80 -9.40 -5.36
C PRO A 128 15.78 -10.46 -4.88
N ALA A 129 15.46 -11.75 -5.10
CA ALA A 129 16.35 -12.85 -4.75
C ALA A 129 17.62 -12.91 -5.64
N HIS A 130 17.54 -12.34 -6.85
CA HIS A 130 18.61 -12.33 -7.84
C HIS A 130 18.81 -10.92 -8.40
N THR A 131 19.94 -10.70 -9.06
CA THR A 131 20.19 -9.46 -9.78
C THR A 131 19.47 -9.47 -11.12
N PHE A 132 18.76 -8.38 -11.43
CA PHE A 132 18.03 -8.20 -12.68
C PHE A 132 18.57 -7.03 -13.48
N TYR A 133 18.47 -7.14 -14.81
CA TYR A 133 18.82 -6.11 -15.77
C TYR A 133 17.63 -5.82 -16.67
N GLY A 134 17.27 -4.55 -16.81
CA GLY A 134 16.32 -4.07 -17.80
C GLY A 134 17.00 -3.12 -18.75
N ASN A 135 16.96 -3.42 -20.05
CA ASN A 135 17.42 -2.52 -21.09
C ASN A 135 16.22 -1.82 -21.71
N TYR A 136 16.26 -0.49 -21.73
CA TYR A 136 15.27 0.34 -22.38
C TYR A 136 15.96 1.07 -23.54
N ASP A 137 15.60 0.66 -24.77
CA ASP A 137 16.03 1.33 -26.00
C ASP A 137 14.80 1.62 -26.86
N ASN A 138 14.52 2.91 -27.09
CA ASN A 138 13.42 3.35 -27.95
C ASN A 138 13.89 4.31 -29.05
N GLY A 139 15.19 4.34 -29.36
CA GLY A 139 15.81 5.27 -30.30
C GLY A 139 16.16 6.64 -29.70
N THR A 140 15.37 7.14 -28.73
CA THR A 140 15.66 8.37 -27.99
C THR A 140 16.47 8.11 -26.73
N TYR A 141 16.07 7.11 -25.94
CA TYR A 141 16.72 6.73 -24.70
C TYR A 141 17.45 5.41 -24.87
N ASN A 142 18.64 5.30 -24.30
CA ASN A 142 19.39 4.05 -24.17
C ASN A 142 19.85 3.94 -22.72
N THR A 143 19.05 3.22 -21.94
CA THR A 143 19.17 3.15 -20.49
C THR A 143 19.17 1.70 -20.07
N THR A 144 20.13 1.31 -19.22
CA THR A 144 20.08 0.04 -18.52
C THR A 144 19.85 0.29 -17.04
N ILE A 145 18.85 -0.40 -16.48
CA ILE A 145 18.59 -0.43 -15.05
C ILE A 145 19.07 -1.77 -14.51
N LYS A 146 19.88 -1.75 -13.46
CA LYS A 146 20.29 -2.93 -12.71
C LYS A 146 19.67 -2.86 -11.32
N VAL A 147 19.04 -3.94 -10.89
CA VAL A 147 18.57 -4.09 -9.51
C VAL A 147 19.26 -5.29 -8.91
N GLU A 148 20.12 -5.04 -7.93
CA GLU A 148 20.92 -6.06 -7.26
C GLU A 148 20.13 -6.78 -6.16
N ALA A 149 20.53 -8.01 -5.85
CA ALA A 149 19.89 -8.79 -4.78
C ALA A 149 20.03 -8.14 -3.38
N ASN A 150 21.03 -7.27 -3.19
CA ASN A 150 21.17 -6.46 -1.97
C ASN A 150 20.15 -5.29 -1.90
N GLY A 151 19.36 -5.08 -2.95
CA GLY A 151 18.37 -4.01 -3.09
C GLY A 151 18.85 -2.76 -3.81
N ASP A 152 20.13 -2.65 -4.19
CA ASP A 152 20.63 -1.46 -4.87
C ASP A 152 20.04 -1.34 -6.28
N VAL A 153 19.51 -0.17 -6.59
CA VAL A 153 19.04 0.19 -7.94
C VAL A 153 20.09 1.09 -8.56
N LEU A 154 20.64 0.66 -9.68
CA LEU A 154 21.63 1.39 -10.44
C LEU A 154 21.16 1.64 -11.87
N VAL A 155 21.67 2.72 -12.46
CA VAL A 155 21.44 3.05 -13.85
C VAL A 155 22.75 3.26 -14.58
N LEU A 156 22.72 2.93 -15.86
CA LEU A 156 23.78 3.06 -16.85
C LEU A 156 23.14 3.66 -18.10
N SER A 157 23.85 4.54 -18.81
CA SER A 157 23.51 4.84 -20.20
C SER A 157 24.56 4.26 -21.15
N GLY A 158 24.09 3.57 -22.19
CA GLY A 158 24.93 3.08 -23.29
C GLY A 158 25.20 4.12 -24.37
N LYS A 159 24.77 5.38 -24.17
CA LYS A 159 25.09 6.54 -25.02
C LYS A 159 25.53 7.72 -24.15
N ALA A 160 26.27 8.64 -24.75
CA ALA A 160 26.61 9.88 -24.06
C ALA A 160 25.33 10.68 -23.81
N ILE A 161 25.14 11.13 -22.58
CA ILE A 161 24.02 11.98 -22.19
C ILE A 161 24.55 13.36 -21.87
N ALA A 162 24.01 14.39 -22.52
CA ALA A 162 24.39 15.78 -22.26
C ALA A 162 23.77 16.30 -20.95
N ALA A 163 24.26 17.45 -20.48
CA ALA A 163 23.60 18.14 -19.37
C ALA A 163 22.15 18.49 -19.73
N ASN A 164 21.24 18.36 -18.76
CA ASN A 164 19.81 18.61 -18.86
C ASN A 164 19.02 17.64 -19.76
N GLU A 165 19.66 16.63 -20.33
CA GLU A 165 18.97 15.53 -21.03
C GLU A 165 18.42 14.50 -20.03
N TRP A 166 17.43 13.74 -20.50
CA TRP A 166 16.71 12.78 -19.68
C TRP A 166 17.21 11.36 -19.91
N LEU A 167 17.35 10.60 -18.81
CA LEU A 167 17.42 9.14 -18.83
C LEU A 167 16.07 8.62 -18.38
N VAL A 168 15.44 7.83 -19.24
CA VAL A 168 14.17 7.19 -18.96
C VAL A 168 14.32 5.68 -19.14
N GLY A 169 13.64 4.91 -18.31
CA GLY A 169 13.61 3.45 -18.43
C GLY A 169 12.70 2.79 -17.40
N SER A 170 12.41 1.52 -17.63
CA SER A 170 11.68 0.69 -16.66
C SER A 170 12.20 -0.75 -16.69
N VAL A 171 12.14 -1.42 -15.55
CA VAL A 171 12.42 -2.85 -15.41
C VAL A 171 11.37 -3.50 -14.51
N SER A 172 10.86 -4.66 -14.94
CA SER A 172 9.96 -5.49 -14.14
C SER A 172 10.73 -6.68 -13.60
N ILE A 173 10.60 -6.93 -12.30
CA ILE A 173 11.42 -7.87 -11.54
C ILE A 173 10.49 -8.83 -10.81
N ALA A 174 10.75 -10.13 -10.90
CA ALA A 174 10.06 -11.11 -10.07
C ALA A 174 10.62 -11.08 -8.65
N CYS A 175 9.74 -10.94 -7.66
CA CYS A 175 10.05 -10.86 -6.23
C CYS A 175 9.29 -11.92 -5.42
#